data_AF-A0A1J0WGG9-F1
#
_entry.id   AF-A0A1J0WGG9-F1
#
_cell.length_a   1.000
_cell.length_b   1.000
_cell.length_c   1.000
_cell.angle_alpha   90.00
_cell.angle_beta   90.00
_cell.angle_gamma   90.00
#
_symmetry.space_group_name_H-M   'P 1'
#
loop_
_entity.id
_entity.type
_entity.pdbx_description
1 polymer ?
#
loop_
_entity_poly.entity_id
_entity_poly.type
_entity_poly.pdbx_seq_one_letter_code
_entity_poly.pdbx_strand_id
1 'polypeptide(L)'
;MGKLKGKGLKPRLRSLPPRVVPRDIDVPGEGAARRSKDWLNTARWQRLRERVLLRDGYICQQTGIALIGSYPAPNSAVVDHKVPHRGDPDLFWDEDNLQSVAKSWHDGMKQSMEKRGLA
;
A
#
# COMPACT_ATOMS: atom_id res chain seq x y z
N MET A 1 44.52 -61.36 31.45
CA MET A 1 44.86 -59.93 31.32
C MET A 1 43.69 -59.20 30.66
N GLY A 2 42.88 -58.43 31.41
CA GLY A 2 41.74 -57.68 30.85
C GLY A 2 42.11 -56.22 30.58
N LYS A 3 41.98 -55.75 29.34
CA LYS A 3 42.20 -54.34 28.96
C LYS A 3 40.94 -53.52 29.24
N LEU A 4 41.02 -52.53 30.13
CA LEU A 4 39.96 -51.55 30.34
C LEU A 4 39.96 -50.53 29.20
N LYS A 5 38.82 -50.38 28.52
CA LYS A 5 38.60 -49.44 27.42
C LYS A 5 38.10 -48.11 28.01
N GLY A 6 38.99 -47.15 28.22
CA GLY A 6 38.64 -45.81 28.70
C GLY A 6 37.79 -45.06 27.67
N LYS A 7 36.56 -44.68 28.02
CA LYS A 7 35.77 -43.70 27.26
C LYS A 7 36.21 -42.30 27.67
N GLY A 8 36.87 -41.57 26.79
CA GLY A 8 37.23 -40.16 27.01
C GLY A 8 36.00 -39.27 27.20
N LEU A 9 36.07 -38.33 28.13
CA LEU A 9 35.04 -37.33 28.40
C LEU A 9 34.99 -36.30 27.26
N LYS A 10 33.77 -35.95 26.81
CA LYS A 10 33.54 -34.95 25.76
C LYS A 10 33.70 -33.52 26.33
N PRO A 11 34.37 -32.59 25.62
CA PRO A 11 34.47 -31.21 26.08
C PRO A 11 33.10 -30.52 26.05
N ARG A 12 32.76 -29.79 27.12
CA ARG A 12 31.43 -29.16 27.34
C ARG A 12 31.38 -27.66 27.05
N LEU A 13 32.42 -27.09 26.46
CA LEU A 13 32.44 -25.66 26.13
C LEU A 13 31.98 -25.45 24.67
N ARG A 14 30.86 -24.76 24.49
CA ARG A 14 30.44 -24.21 23.20
C ARG A 14 30.95 -22.77 23.10
N SER A 15 31.54 -22.40 21.97
CA SER A 15 31.87 -21.01 21.67
C SER A 15 30.60 -20.18 21.47
N LEU A 16 30.59 -18.96 21.99
CA LEU A 16 29.49 -18.00 21.81
C LEU A 16 29.51 -17.43 20.39
N PRO A 17 28.35 -17.13 19.79
CA PRO A 17 28.30 -16.46 18.49
C PRO A 17 28.77 -15.00 18.59
N PRO A 18 29.41 -14.45 17.55
CA PRO A 18 29.83 -13.06 17.52
C PRO A 18 28.64 -12.12 17.62
N ARG A 19 28.75 -11.08 18.47
CA ARG A 19 27.67 -10.14 18.81
C ARG A 19 27.61 -8.91 17.90
N VAL A 20 28.43 -8.88 16.84
CA VAL A 20 28.50 -7.75 15.91
C VAL A 20 27.73 -8.13 14.65
N VAL A 21 26.57 -7.52 14.48
CA VAL A 21 25.87 -7.49 13.19
C VAL A 21 26.56 -6.48 12.28
N PRO A 22 26.96 -6.83 11.05
CA PRO A 22 27.34 -5.84 10.06
C PRO A 22 26.14 -4.91 9.86
N ARG A 23 26.37 -3.59 9.91
CA ARG A 23 25.35 -2.63 9.48
C ARG A 23 25.31 -2.73 7.97
N ASP A 24 24.22 -3.28 7.43
CA ASP A 24 23.96 -3.22 5.99
C ASP A 24 23.94 -1.74 5.60
N ILE A 25 24.92 -1.34 4.78
CA ILE A 25 24.93 -0.03 4.16
C ILE A 25 23.94 -0.11 3.01
N ASP A 26 22.82 0.60 3.13
CA ASP A 26 21.79 0.68 2.11
C ASP A 26 22.36 1.43 0.88
N VAL A 27 22.84 0.66 -0.09
CA VAL A 27 23.19 1.17 -1.42
C VAL A 27 21.91 1.07 -2.26
N PRO A 28 21.34 2.19 -2.76
CA PRO A 28 20.15 2.13 -3.60
C PRO A 28 20.51 1.50 -4.95
N GLY A 29 20.36 0.18 -5.03
CA GLY A 29 20.50 -0.60 -6.26
C GLY A 29 19.20 -0.63 -7.03
N GLU A 30 19.27 -0.24 -8.29
CA GLU A 30 18.26 -0.46 -9.32
C GLU A 30 17.83 -1.94 -9.36
N GLY A 31 16.53 -2.18 -9.55
CA GLY A 31 16.07 -3.48 -10.05
C GLY A 31 15.59 -4.50 -9.01
N ALA A 32 14.60 -4.15 -8.20
CA ALA A 32 13.62 -5.13 -7.72
C ALA A 32 12.23 -4.49 -7.80
N ALA A 33 11.43 -4.95 -8.76
CA ALA A 33 10.03 -4.57 -8.91
C ALA A 33 9.32 -4.72 -7.54
N ARG A 34 9.12 -3.58 -6.87
CA ARG A 34 8.35 -3.52 -5.64
C ARG A 34 6.95 -4.00 -6.00
N ARG A 35 6.58 -5.21 -5.59
CA ARG A 35 5.17 -5.65 -5.60
C ARG A 35 4.38 -4.48 -5.04
N SER A 36 3.46 -3.93 -5.84
CA SER A 36 2.60 -2.82 -5.45
C SER A 36 2.17 -3.05 -4.01
N LYS A 37 2.63 -2.18 -3.10
CA LYS A 37 2.29 -2.30 -1.69
C LYS A 37 0.78 -2.11 -1.65
N ASP A 38 0.05 -3.12 -1.19
CA ASP A 38 -1.41 -3.14 -1.22
C ASP A 38 -1.98 -2.10 -0.24
N TRP A 39 -1.89 -0.83 -0.64
CA TRP A 39 -2.23 0.31 0.19
C TRP A 39 -3.74 0.41 0.37
N LEU A 40 -4.52 -0.05 -0.61
CA LEU A 40 -5.98 -0.02 -0.61
C LEU A 40 -6.60 -0.93 0.46
N ASN A 41 -5.96 -2.04 0.81
CA ASN A 41 -6.47 -2.95 1.84
C ASN A 41 -6.03 -2.61 3.27
N THR A 42 -5.49 -1.41 3.50
CA THR A 42 -5.04 -0.99 4.83
C THR A 42 -6.11 -0.21 5.60
N ALA A 43 -6.09 -0.31 6.93
CA ALA A 43 -6.91 0.55 7.81
C ALA A 43 -6.61 2.05 7.62
N ARG A 44 -5.38 2.39 7.22
CA ARG A 44 -5.00 3.78 6.89
C ARG A 44 -5.81 4.29 5.69
N TRP A 45 -5.93 3.48 4.64
CA TRP A 45 -6.74 3.84 3.48
C TRP A 45 -8.21 3.97 3.83
N GLN A 46 -8.79 3.03 4.59
CA GLN A 46 -10.20 3.12 5.00
C GLN A 46 -10.51 4.44 5.73
N ARG A 47 -9.64 4.86 6.66
CA ARG A 47 -9.80 6.14 7.37
C ARG A 47 -9.62 7.35 6.44
N LEU A 48 -8.63 7.31 5.55
CA LEU A 48 -8.41 8.39 4.57
C LEU A 48 -9.61 8.52 3.63
N ARG A 49 -10.12 7.39 3.12
CA ARG A 49 -11.31 7.32 2.28
C ARG A 49 -12.52 7.95 2.97
N GLU A 50 -12.76 7.62 4.24
CA GLU A 50 -13.85 8.20 5.01
C GLU A 50 -13.69 9.72 5.17
N ARG A 51 -12.49 10.20 5.51
CA ARG A 51 -12.22 11.64 5.62
C ARG A 51 -12.49 12.39 4.32
N VAL A 52 -12.05 11.86 3.18
CA VAL A 52 -12.31 12.46 1.85
C VAL A 52 -13.81 12.51 1.55
N LEU A 53 -14.56 11.43 1.83
CA LEU A 53 -16.00 11.39 1.61
C LEU A 53 -16.75 12.40 2.50
N LEU A 54 -16.33 12.54 3.75
CA LEU A 54 -16.89 13.52 4.68
C LEU A 54 -16.58 14.96 4.25
N ARG A 55 -15.31 15.23 3.88
CA ARG A 55 -14.87 16.54 3.36
C ARG A 55 -15.71 16.97 2.16
N ASP A 56 -15.96 16.03 1.26
CA ASP A 56 -16.71 16.27 0.02
C ASP A 56 -18.24 16.17 0.21
N GLY A 57 -18.72 15.93 1.45
CA GLY A 57 -20.14 15.87 1.78
C GLY A 57 -20.91 14.73 1.10
N TYR A 58 -20.24 13.64 0.73
CA TYR A 58 -20.79 12.57 -0.10
C TYR A 58 -21.39 13.07 -1.42
N ILE A 59 -20.79 14.11 -2.02
CA ILE A 59 -21.17 14.62 -3.34
C ILE A 59 -20.03 14.38 -4.33
N CYS A 60 -20.38 13.86 -5.51
CA CYS A 60 -19.43 13.68 -6.61
C CYS A 60 -18.81 15.03 -7.01
N GLN A 61 -17.50 15.19 -6.86
CA GLN A 61 -16.80 16.43 -7.17
C GLN A 61 -16.78 16.79 -8.66
N GLN A 62 -17.11 15.83 -9.53
CA GLN A 62 -17.09 15.99 -10.98
C GLN A 62 -18.46 16.24 -11.60
N THR A 63 -19.53 15.78 -10.94
CA THR A 63 -20.89 15.85 -11.49
C THR A 63 -21.93 16.44 -10.55
N GLY A 64 -21.62 16.64 -9.26
CA GLY A 64 -22.53 17.18 -8.26
C GLY A 64 -23.61 16.23 -7.75
N ILE A 65 -23.62 14.95 -8.19
CA ILE A 65 -24.63 13.98 -7.73
C ILE A 65 -24.31 13.46 -6.32
N ALA A 66 -25.36 13.09 -5.57
CA ALA A 66 -25.20 12.47 -4.26
C ALA A 66 -24.70 11.02 -4.35
N LEU A 67 -23.70 10.69 -3.53
CA LEU A 67 -23.02 9.39 -3.46
C LEU A 67 -23.65 8.46 -2.42
N ILE A 68 -24.94 8.19 -2.59
CA ILE A 68 -25.76 7.41 -1.62
C ILE A 68 -25.94 5.93 -2.01
N GLY A 69 -25.45 5.53 -3.19
CA GLY A 69 -25.63 4.18 -3.69
C GLY A 69 -24.76 3.15 -2.98
N SER A 70 -25.31 1.96 -2.73
CA SER A 70 -24.50 0.79 -2.35
C SER A 70 -23.68 0.31 -3.55
N TYR A 71 -22.42 -0.07 -3.34
CA TYR A 71 -21.60 -0.62 -4.41
C TYR A 71 -22.24 -1.90 -5.00
N PRO A 72 -22.26 -2.09 -6.33
CA PRO A 72 -21.66 -1.29 -7.39
C PRO A 72 -22.62 -0.32 -8.11
N ALA A 73 -23.61 0.25 -7.42
CA ALA A 73 -24.55 1.18 -8.05
C ALA A 73 -23.86 2.37 -8.74
N PRO A 74 -24.44 2.96 -9.80
CA PRO A 74 -23.84 4.09 -10.54
C PRO A 74 -23.46 5.27 -9.65
N ASN A 75 -24.27 5.57 -8.63
CA ASN A 75 -24.07 6.63 -7.64
C ASN A 75 -23.41 6.12 -6.35
N SER A 76 -22.73 4.98 -6.39
CA SER A 76 -21.90 4.53 -5.27
C SER A 76 -20.60 5.35 -5.20
N ALA A 77 -20.15 5.62 -3.97
CA ALA A 77 -18.97 6.44 -3.70
C ALA A 77 -17.66 5.71 -4.02
N VAL A 78 -16.86 6.29 -4.90
CA VAL A 78 -15.48 5.91 -5.18
C VAL A 78 -14.57 7.08 -4.78
N VAL A 79 -13.43 6.80 -4.15
CA VAL A 79 -12.40 7.79 -3.88
C VAL A 79 -11.26 7.56 -4.86
N ASP A 80 -10.95 8.60 -5.61
CA ASP A 80 -10.12 8.57 -6.80
C ASP A 80 -8.94 9.55 -6.67
N HIS A 81 -7.79 9.19 -7.25
CA HIS A 81 -6.64 10.09 -7.35
C HIS A 81 -6.77 11.01 -8.56
N LYS A 82 -6.77 12.33 -8.35
CA LYS A 82 -6.76 13.35 -9.40
C LYS A 82 -5.52 13.20 -10.28
N VAL A 83 -4.33 13.20 -9.65
CA VAL A 83 -3.06 12.90 -10.29
C VAL A 83 -2.71 11.44 -10.02
N PRO A 84 -2.48 10.61 -11.05
CA PRO A 84 -2.08 9.22 -10.88
C PRO A 84 -0.77 9.12 -10.08
N HIS A 85 -0.82 8.45 -8.93
CA HIS A 85 0.31 8.37 -8.01
C HIS A 85 1.50 7.55 -8.56
N ARG A 86 1.32 6.63 -9.52
CA ARG A 86 2.38 5.83 -10.17
C ARG A 86 3.36 5.13 -9.20
N GLY A 87 2.89 4.78 -8.01
CA GLY A 87 3.70 4.16 -6.95
C GLY A 87 4.45 5.13 -6.04
N ASP A 88 4.25 6.44 -6.22
CA ASP A 88 4.66 7.47 -5.25
C ASP A 88 3.73 7.43 -4.02
N PRO A 89 4.27 7.14 -2.81
CA PRO A 89 3.48 7.14 -1.59
C PRO A 89 2.93 8.52 -1.24
N ASP A 90 3.65 9.60 -1.52
CA ASP A 90 3.25 10.94 -1.10
C ASP A 90 2.00 11.36 -1.86
N LEU A 91 1.99 11.16 -3.19
CA LEU A 91 0.79 11.35 -4.01
C LEU A 91 -0.35 10.37 -3.68
N PHE A 92 -0.03 9.15 -3.24
CA PHE A 92 -1.07 8.18 -2.89
C PHE A 92 -1.83 8.57 -1.62
N TRP A 93 -1.10 9.06 -0.61
CA TRP A 93 -1.64 9.42 0.70
C TRP A 93 -2.07 10.88 0.84
N ASP A 94 -1.75 11.72 -0.15
CA ASP A 94 -2.17 13.11 -0.20
C ASP A 94 -3.70 13.22 -0.33
N GLU A 95 -4.30 13.86 0.67
CA GLU A 95 -5.74 14.07 0.72
C GLU A 95 -6.22 15.07 -0.35
N ASP A 96 -5.39 16.05 -0.69
CA ASP A 96 -5.74 17.08 -1.69
C ASP A 96 -5.70 16.50 -3.12
N ASN A 97 -4.86 15.48 -3.32
CA ASN A 97 -4.84 14.68 -4.55
C ASN A 97 -6.03 13.71 -4.67
N LEU A 98 -6.83 13.53 -3.61
CA LEU A 98 -8.00 12.65 -3.62
C LEU A 98 -9.30 13.42 -3.86
N GLN A 99 -10.24 12.77 -4.55
CA GLN A 99 -11.59 13.27 -4.79
C GLN A 99 -12.62 12.15 -4.66
N SER A 100 -13.80 12.47 -4.14
CA SER A 100 -14.94 11.57 -4.20
C SER A 100 -15.70 11.72 -5.52
N VAL A 101 -15.98 10.60 -6.16
CA VAL A 101 -16.67 10.54 -7.45
C VAL A 101 -17.66 9.39 -7.49
N ALA A 102 -18.66 9.53 -8.35
CA ALA A 102 -19.60 8.45 -8.62
C ALA A 102 -18.93 7.35 -9.43
N LYS A 103 -19.25 6.08 -9.12
CA LYS A 103 -18.72 4.93 -9.86
C LYS A 103 -18.94 5.03 -11.37
N SER A 104 -20.09 5.51 -11.82
CA SER A 104 -20.37 5.68 -13.26
C SER A 104 -19.43 6.67 -13.95
N TRP A 105 -19.09 7.77 -13.28
CA TRP A 105 -18.14 8.75 -13.81
C TRP A 105 -16.71 8.19 -13.82
N HIS A 106 -16.32 7.53 -12.72
CA HIS A 106 -15.01 6.93 -12.56
C HIS A 106 -14.73 5.87 -13.64
N ASP A 107 -15.66 4.94 -13.86
CA ASP A 107 -15.45 3.83 -14.78
C ASP A 107 -15.58 4.24 -16.25
N GLY A 108 -16.32 5.31 -16.56
CA GLY A 108 -16.57 5.76 -17.93
C GLY A 108 -15.75 6.99 -18.32
N MET A 109 -16.09 8.13 -17.71
CA MET A 109 -15.57 9.44 -18.11
C MET A 109 -14.07 9.57 -17.81
N LYS A 110 -13.63 9.19 -16.61
CA LYS A 110 -12.22 9.29 -16.23
C LYS A 110 -11.33 8.47 -17.15
N GLN A 111 -11.68 7.20 -17.38
CA GLN A 111 -10.94 6.33 -18.29
C GLN A 111 -10.88 6.90 -19.72
N SER A 112 -11.93 7.60 -20.16
CA SER A 112 -11.93 8.29 -21.46
C SER A 112 -10.99 9.49 -21.48
N MET A 113 -11.00 10.31 -20.42
CA MET A 113 -10.12 11.47 -20.26
C MET A 113 -8.65 11.06 -20.23
N GLU A 114 -8.32 10.01 -19.48
CA GLU A 114 -6.96 9.46 -19.40
C GLU A 114 -6.45 8.97 -20.77
N LYS A 115 -7.30 8.28 -21.54
CA LYS A 115 -6.95 7.84 -22.91
C LYS A 115 -6.71 9.01 -23.87
N ARG A 116 -7.33 10.16 -23.61
CA ARG A 116 -7.20 11.39 -24.42
C ARG A 116 -6.13 12.34 -23.91
N GLY A 117 -5.49 12.04 -22.77
CA GLY A 117 -4.51 12.92 -22.11
C GLY A 117 -5.12 14.20 -21.53
N LEU A 118 -6.41 14.16 -21.17
CA LEU A 118 -7.19 15.31 -20.66
C LEU A 118 -7.52 15.18 -19.16
N ALA A 119 -7.01 14.13 -18.50
CA ALA A 119 -7.20 13.87 -17.09
C ALA A 119 -6.15 14.59 -16.24
#